data_AF-A0A2D5UZV1-F1
#
_entry.id   AF-A0A2D5UZV1-F1
#
_cell.length_a   1.000
_cell.length_b   1.000
_cell.length_c   1.000
_cell.angle_alpha   90.00
_cell.angle_beta   90.00
_cell.angle_gamma   90.00
#
_symmetry.space_group_name_H-M   'P 1'
#
loop_
_entity.id
_entity.type
_entity.pdbx_description
1 polymer ?
#
loop_
_entity_poly.entity_id
_entity_poly.type
_entity_poly.pdbx_seq_one_letter_code
_entity_poly.pdbx_strand_id
1 'polypeptide(L)'
;MTFEDTKEQILSRLDKSKKGTIDTRIQNLCNIINKNPCLFTLSSCSGRVAFLELQKGNDKRFANWLIITHDLANPEQFKQTLNTYNGQHKIFFKQESVILHICAKTLEAAQQIVDKARENGFRRSGIFSTRKKINIELISAEQLSTPVFDKQKLITDDYLSYLIDHANKKQKKSWDAIERLTNAVEKTSPQ
;
A
#
# COMPACT_ATOMS: atom_id res chain seq x y z
N MET A 1 -26.64 1.75 -13.76
CA MET A 1 -25.78 2.59 -12.91
C MET A 1 -24.63 3.08 -13.78
N THR A 2 -24.54 4.39 -13.95
CA THR A 2 -23.50 5.04 -14.76
C THR A 2 -22.14 5.01 -14.03
N PHE A 3 -21.09 5.48 -14.71
CA PHE A 3 -19.79 5.67 -14.09
C PHE A 3 -19.88 6.72 -12.97
N GLU A 4 -20.61 7.80 -13.23
CA GLU A 4 -20.85 8.94 -12.34
C GLU A 4 -21.61 8.49 -11.08
N ASP A 5 -22.70 7.73 -11.23
CA ASP A 5 -23.46 7.17 -10.10
C ASP A 5 -22.54 6.29 -9.22
N THR A 6 -21.71 5.46 -9.88
CA THR A 6 -20.78 4.57 -9.17
C THR A 6 -19.73 5.38 -8.42
N LYS A 7 -19.20 6.43 -9.04
CA LYS A 7 -18.19 7.31 -8.45
C LYS A 7 -18.74 8.00 -7.20
N GLU A 8 -19.92 8.61 -7.29
CA GLU A 8 -20.59 9.25 -6.16
C GLU A 8 -20.86 8.24 -5.03
N GLN A 9 -21.37 7.05 -5.37
CA GLN A 9 -21.65 6.01 -4.39
C GLN A 9 -20.39 5.48 -3.69
N ILE A 10 -19.24 5.42 -4.37
CA ILE A 10 -17.99 4.95 -3.77
C ILE A 10 -17.36 6.04 -2.90
N LEU A 11 -17.31 7.28 -3.37
CA LEU A 11 -16.66 8.39 -2.67
C LEU A 11 -17.45 8.87 -1.44
N SER A 12 -18.75 8.62 -1.38
CA SER A 12 -19.60 8.90 -0.21
C SER A 12 -19.46 7.88 0.92
N ARG A 13 -18.80 6.73 0.69
CA ARG A 13 -18.63 5.69 1.72
C ARG A 13 -17.58 6.10 2.73
N LEU A 14 -17.83 5.74 3.99
CA LEU A 14 -16.82 5.80 5.04
C LEU A 14 -15.67 4.82 4.76
N ASP A 15 -14.48 5.20 5.22
CA ASP A 15 -13.28 4.37 5.11
C ASP A 15 -13.48 3.06 5.90
N LYS A 16 -13.27 1.92 5.22
CA LYS A 16 -13.47 0.58 5.77
C LYS A 16 -12.19 -0.05 6.31
N SER A 17 -11.07 0.67 6.28
CA SER A 17 -9.81 0.15 6.83
C SER A 17 -9.94 0.02 8.35
N LYS A 18 -9.10 -0.82 8.97
CA LYS A 18 -9.05 -0.90 10.44
C LYS A 18 -8.67 0.43 11.10
N LYS A 19 -8.00 1.31 10.35
CA LYS A 19 -7.62 2.66 10.79
C LYS A 19 -8.82 3.63 10.77
N GLY A 20 -9.87 3.32 10.02
CA GLY A 20 -11.07 4.14 9.86
C GLY A 20 -10.84 5.46 9.11
N THR A 21 -9.63 5.68 8.58
CA THR A 21 -9.23 6.89 7.87
C THR A 21 -8.23 6.55 6.78
N ILE A 22 -8.27 7.32 5.69
CA ILE A 22 -7.27 7.27 4.62
C ILE A 22 -5.91 7.71 5.19
N ASP A 23 -4.82 7.10 4.74
CA ASP A 23 -3.48 7.56 5.09
C ASP A 23 -3.22 8.98 4.62
N THR A 24 -2.84 9.85 5.55
CA THR A 24 -2.55 11.28 5.30
C THR A 24 -1.56 11.47 4.15
N ARG A 25 -0.54 10.61 4.04
CA ARG A 25 0.49 10.69 3.00
C ARG A 25 -0.03 10.47 1.58
N ILE A 26 -1.09 9.69 1.37
CA ILE A 26 -1.66 9.45 0.03
C ILE A 26 -2.95 10.23 -0.23
N GLN A 27 -3.50 10.85 0.81
CA GLN A 27 -4.78 11.54 0.74
C GLN A 27 -4.81 12.63 -0.34
N ASN A 28 -3.73 13.42 -0.49
CA ASN A 28 -3.70 14.46 -1.52
C ASN A 28 -3.79 13.86 -2.93
N LEU A 29 -2.99 12.83 -3.22
CA LEU A 29 -3.03 12.10 -4.49
C LEU A 29 -4.44 11.56 -4.78
N CYS A 30 -5.09 10.95 -3.79
CA CYS A 30 -6.46 10.46 -3.90
C CYS A 30 -7.43 11.59 -4.27
N ASN A 31 -7.34 12.74 -3.59
CA ASN A 31 -8.20 13.89 -3.85
C ASN A 31 -8.03 14.43 -5.27
N ILE A 32 -6.80 14.55 -5.76
CA ILE A 32 -6.52 15.03 -7.13
C ILE A 32 -7.08 14.05 -8.17
N ILE A 33 -6.87 12.75 -7.98
CA ILE A 33 -7.42 11.73 -8.89
C ILE A 33 -8.95 11.77 -8.89
N ASN A 34 -9.58 11.97 -7.73
CA ASN A 34 -11.03 12.04 -7.61
C ASN A 34 -11.65 13.28 -8.26
N LYS A 35 -10.89 14.35 -8.49
CA LYS A 35 -11.35 15.51 -9.29
C LYS A 35 -11.44 15.20 -10.79
N ASN A 36 -10.72 14.19 -11.30
CA ASN A 36 -10.75 13.85 -12.71
C ASN A 36 -12.11 13.19 -13.09
N PRO A 37 -12.83 13.68 -14.13
CA PRO A 37 -14.15 13.15 -14.49
C PRO A 37 -14.13 11.69 -14.98
N CYS A 38 -12.97 11.19 -15.41
CA CYS A 38 -12.80 9.84 -15.93
C CYS A 38 -12.18 8.86 -14.92
N LEU A 39 -11.85 9.29 -13.70
CA LEU A 39 -11.20 8.45 -12.67
C LEU A 39 -11.87 8.62 -11.30
N PHE A 40 -11.79 7.58 -10.47
CA PHE A 40 -11.98 7.68 -9.02
C PHE A 40 -11.26 6.56 -8.27
N THR A 41 -10.86 6.84 -7.03
CA THR A 41 -10.16 5.90 -6.15
C THR A 41 -11.11 4.87 -5.53
N LEU A 42 -10.64 3.63 -5.37
CA LEU A 42 -11.38 2.53 -4.74
C LEU A 42 -10.85 2.20 -3.34
N SER A 43 -9.53 2.15 -3.19
CA SER A 43 -8.82 1.92 -1.92
C SER A 43 -7.37 2.36 -2.04
N SER A 44 -6.72 2.64 -0.92
CA SER A 44 -5.34 3.12 -0.89
C SER A 44 -4.60 2.70 0.38
N CYS A 45 -3.27 2.60 0.30
CA CYS A 45 -2.37 2.50 1.44
C CYS A 45 -1.06 3.19 1.07
N SER A 46 -0.52 4.00 1.98
CA SER A 46 0.73 4.75 1.77
C SER A 46 2.01 3.93 1.95
N GLY A 47 1.88 2.61 2.08
CA GLY A 47 2.93 1.67 2.43
C GLY A 47 2.91 1.34 3.92
N ARG A 48 3.44 0.17 4.30
CA ARG A 48 3.45 -0.27 5.70
C ARG A 48 4.63 -1.16 6.03
N VAL A 49 5.05 -1.13 7.28
CA VAL A 49 6.01 -2.09 7.87
C VAL A 49 5.31 -2.86 8.97
N ALA A 50 5.50 -4.18 9.01
CA ALA A 50 4.75 -5.04 9.91
C ALA A 50 5.44 -6.38 10.21
N PHE A 51 5.00 -7.00 11.30
CA PHE A 51 5.12 -8.44 11.48
C PHE A 51 3.79 -9.11 11.17
N LEU A 52 3.84 -10.07 10.24
CA LEU A 52 2.71 -10.90 9.86
C LEU A 52 2.94 -12.33 10.34
N GLU A 53 2.17 -12.74 11.34
CA GLU A 53 2.08 -14.12 11.79
C GLU A 53 1.18 -14.91 10.83
N LEU A 54 1.66 -16.03 10.30
CA LEU A 54 0.85 -16.93 9.47
C LEU A 54 0.43 -18.15 10.28
N GLN A 55 -0.87 -18.26 10.58
CA GLN A 55 -1.44 -19.40 11.29
C GLN A 55 -1.89 -20.50 10.31
N LYS A 56 -2.28 -21.68 10.83
CA LYS A 56 -2.88 -22.81 10.10
C LYS A 56 -2.23 -23.10 8.72
N GLY A 57 -1.04 -23.72 8.73
CA GLY A 57 -0.39 -24.17 7.49
C GLY A 57 0.15 -23.05 6.59
N ASN A 58 0.47 -21.89 7.16
CA ASN A 58 0.90 -20.68 6.45
C ASN A 58 -0.17 -20.04 5.55
N ASP A 59 -1.45 -20.26 5.86
CA ASP A 59 -2.56 -19.68 5.10
C ASP A 59 -2.77 -18.21 5.47
N LYS A 60 -2.65 -17.32 4.46
CA LYS A 60 -2.81 -15.87 4.62
C LYS A 60 -4.19 -15.46 5.14
N ARG A 61 -5.22 -16.30 5.01
CA ARG A 61 -6.57 -16.02 5.54
C ARG A 61 -6.62 -16.05 7.07
N PHE A 62 -5.69 -16.76 7.69
CA PHE A 62 -5.51 -16.81 9.15
C PHE A 62 -4.29 -16.01 9.58
N ALA A 63 -3.90 -15.01 8.78
CA ALA A 63 -2.78 -14.16 9.13
C ALA A 63 -3.17 -13.16 10.21
N ASN A 64 -2.33 -13.04 11.22
CA ASN A 64 -2.48 -12.10 12.30
C ASN A 64 -1.36 -11.06 12.23
N TRP A 65 -1.72 -9.79 12.35
CA TRP A 65 -0.76 -8.71 12.33
C TRP A 65 -0.32 -8.42 13.76
N LEU A 66 0.92 -8.81 14.10
CA LEU A 66 1.44 -8.62 15.47
C LEU A 66 1.77 -7.15 15.75
N ILE A 67 2.29 -6.46 14.73
CA ILE A 67 2.52 -5.02 14.72
C ILE A 67 2.39 -4.51 13.29
N ILE A 68 1.82 -3.32 13.11
CA ILE A 68 1.74 -2.61 11.82
C ILE A 68 2.00 -1.13 12.08
N THR A 69 2.79 -0.51 11.20
CA THR A 69 2.89 0.94 11.11
C THR A 69 2.79 1.39 9.65
N HIS A 70 2.14 2.53 9.42
CA HIS A 70 2.13 3.23 8.13
C HIS A 70 3.16 4.39 8.11
N ASP A 71 3.89 4.54 9.22
CA ASP A 71 5.02 5.46 9.42
C ASP A 71 6.35 4.70 9.36
N LEU A 72 7.44 5.35 9.76
CA LEU A 72 8.72 4.69 9.96
C LEU A 72 8.61 3.70 11.13
N ALA A 73 9.12 2.49 10.93
CA ALA A 73 9.22 1.48 11.96
C ALA A 73 10.27 1.87 13.01
N ASN A 74 9.88 1.75 14.28
CA ASN A 74 10.75 1.96 15.43
C ASN A 74 11.45 0.63 15.81
N PRO A 75 12.79 0.58 15.84
CA PRO A 75 13.53 -0.64 16.18
C PRO A 75 13.13 -1.27 17.51
N GLU A 76 12.95 -0.47 18.56
CA GLU A 76 12.68 -0.96 19.90
C GLU A 76 11.28 -1.57 20.02
N GLN A 77 10.27 -0.96 19.38
CA GLN A 77 8.92 -1.53 19.34
C GLN A 77 8.88 -2.89 18.64
N PHE A 78 9.59 -3.02 17.52
CA PHE A 78 9.66 -4.29 16.79
C PHE A 78 10.46 -5.35 17.56
N LYS A 79 11.61 -4.99 18.15
CA LYS A 79 12.37 -5.91 19.02
C LYS A 79 11.52 -6.41 20.18
N GLN A 80 10.84 -5.49 20.88
CA GLN A 80 9.95 -5.83 21.98
C GLN A 80 8.86 -6.79 21.52
N THR A 81 8.16 -6.48 20.42
CA THR A 81 7.09 -7.34 19.87
C THR A 81 7.59 -8.76 19.59
N LEU A 82 8.77 -8.90 18.99
CA LEU A 82 9.33 -10.21 18.65
C LEU A 82 9.85 -10.96 19.89
N ASN A 83 10.43 -10.27 20.86
CA ASN A 83 10.97 -10.87 22.08
C ASN A 83 9.87 -11.31 23.06
N THR A 84 8.72 -10.63 23.07
CA THR A 84 7.56 -11.01 23.90
C THR A 84 6.62 -12.00 23.22
N TYR A 85 6.92 -12.39 21.97
CA TYR A 85 6.10 -13.35 21.24
C TYR A 85 6.25 -14.76 21.85
N ASN A 86 5.13 -15.35 22.25
CA ASN A 86 5.06 -16.66 22.91
C ASN A 86 4.37 -17.75 22.05
N GLY A 87 4.04 -17.43 20.80
CA GLY A 87 3.44 -18.38 19.87
C GLY A 87 4.48 -19.26 19.18
N GLN A 88 4.02 -20.16 18.31
CA GLN A 88 4.88 -21.08 17.54
C GLN A 88 4.75 -20.91 16.03
N HIS A 89 3.98 -19.91 15.59
CA HIS A 89 3.68 -19.72 14.17
C HIS A 89 4.79 -18.95 13.46
N LYS A 90 4.84 -19.10 12.14
CA LYS A 90 5.82 -18.40 11.31
C LYS A 90 5.50 -16.90 11.29
N ILE A 91 6.49 -16.07 11.57
CA ILE A 91 6.38 -14.60 11.48
C ILE A 91 7.23 -14.11 10.33
N PHE A 92 6.62 -13.31 9.46
CA PHE A 92 7.30 -12.56 8.41
C PHE A 92 7.44 -11.09 8.82
N PHE A 93 8.66 -10.56 8.72
CA PHE A 93 8.87 -9.13 8.62
C PHE A 93 8.55 -8.68 7.20
N LYS A 94 7.64 -7.71 7.07
CA LYS A 94 7.16 -7.20 5.79
C LYS A 94 7.29 -5.69 5.75
N GLN A 95 7.85 -5.19 4.65
CA GLN A 95 7.58 -3.85 4.17
C GLN A 95 6.84 -3.99 2.85
N GLU A 96 5.65 -3.41 2.79
CA GLU A 96 4.83 -3.36 1.58
C GLU A 96 4.78 -1.92 1.09
N SER A 97 4.96 -1.75 -0.22
CA SER A 97 4.93 -0.48 -0.93
C SER A 97 3.59 0.24 -0.80
N VAL A 98 3.58 1.52 -1.17
CA VAL A 98 2.34 2.20 -1.54
C VAL A 98 1.56 1.40 -2.59
N ILE A 99 0.24 1.36 -2.42
CA ILE A 99 -0.72 0.77 -3.34
C ILE A 99 -1.96 1.67 -3.45
N LEU A 100 -2.44 1.86 -4.67
CA LEU A 100 -3.64 2.65 -4.96
C LEU A 100 -4.48 1.96 -6.03
N HIS A 101 -5.75 1.72 -5.72
CA HIS A 101 -6.72 1.19 -6.67
C HIS A 101 -7.58 2.31 -7.22
N ILE A 102 -7.76 2.32 -8.54
CA ILE A 102 -8.51 3.35 -9.29
C ILE A 102 -9.49 2.64 -10.23
N CYS A 103 -10.68 3.20 -10.38
CA CYS A 103 -11.60 2.86 -11.46
C CYS A 103 -11.54 3.95 -12.53
N ALA A 104 -11.43 3.55 -13.78
CA ALA A 104 -11.46 4.44 -14.94
C ALA A 104 -12.74 4.28 -15.76
N LYS A 105 -13.14 5.36 -16.41
CA LYS A 105 -14.31 5.42 -17.30
C LYS A 105 -14.04 4.76 -18.65
N THR A 106 -12.81 4.89 -19.16
CA THR A 106 -12.40 4.35 -20.47
C THR A 106 -11.01 3.70 -20.38
N LEU A 107 -10.67 2.88 -21.38
CA LEU A 107 -9.35 2.23 -21.44
C LEU A 107 -8.24 3.25 -21.69
N GLU A 108 -8.53 4.30 -22.44
CA GLU A 108 -7.60 5.40 -22.72
C GLU A 108 -7.24 6.14 -21.44
N ALA A 109 -8.25 6.52 -20.63
CA ALA A 109 -8.01 7.14 -19.32
C ALA A 109 -7.22 6.21 -18.40
N ALA A 110 -7.50 4.91 -18.46
CA ALA A 110 -6.77 3.91 -17.68
C ALA A 110 -5.30 3.78 -18.08
N GLN A 111 -5.03 3.74 -19.39
CA GLN A 111 -3.68 3.65 -19.92
C GLN A 111 -2.87 4.91 -19.57
N GLN A 112 -3.46 6.10 -19.74
CA GLN A 112 -2.81 7.38 -19.41
C GLN A 112 -2.34 7.45 -17.95
N ILE A 113 -3.18 7.06 -16.99
CA ILE A 113 -2.78 7.10 -15.57
C ILE A 113 -1.75 6.01 -15.24
N VAL A 114 -1.83 4.82 -15.87
CA VAL A 114 -0.83 3.75 -15.68
C VAL A 114 0.55 4.19 -16.17
N ASP A 115 0.63 4.79 -17.36
CA ASP A 115 1.92 5.23 -17.94
C ASP A 115 2.54 6.32 -17.07
N LYS A 116 1.74 7.32 -16.70
CA LYS A 116 2.15 8.38 -15.78
C LYS A 116 2.63 7.85 -14.43
N ALA A 117 1.92 6.86 -13.89
CA ALA A 117 2.30 6.23 -12.62
C ALA A 117 3.63 5.50 -12.73
N ARG A 118 3.86 4.75 -13.82
CA ARG A 118 5.11 4.03 -14.08
C ARG A 118 6.30 4.98 -14.18
N GLU A 119 6.14 6.09 -14.90
CA GLU A 119 7.16 7.15 -15.03
C GLU A 119 7.50 7.81 -13.70
N ASN A 120 6.56 7.85 -12.75
CA ASN A 120 6.71 8.54 -11.46
C ASN A 120 7.02 7.61 -10.27
N GLY A 121 7.32 6.34 -10.52
CA GLY A 121 7.83 5.40 -9.51
C GLY A 121 6.88 4.27 -9.11
N PHE A 122 5.64 4.26 -9.63
CA PHE A 122 4.72 3.13 -9.51
C PHE A 122 5.00 2.10 -10.62
N ARG A 123 6.20 1.53 -10.64
CA ARG A 123 6.71 0.69 -11.73
C ARG A 123 5.94 -0.62 -11.95
N ARG A 124 5.17 -1.08 -10.96
CA ARG A 124 4.40 -2.33 -11.02
C ARG A 124 2.91 -2.09 -11.33
N SER A 125 2.57 -0.91 -11.84
CA SER A 125 1.19 -0.55 -12.14
C SER A 125 0.62 -1.28 -13.34
N GLY A 126 -0.70 -1.51 -13.34
CA GLY A 126 -1.41 -2.10 -14.48
C GLY A 126 -2.92 -2.10 -14.34
N ILE A 127 -3.60 -2.44 -15.43
CA ILE A 127 -5.04 -2.68 -15.47
C ILE A 127 -5.28 -4.16 -15.14
N PHE A 128 -6.06 -4.45 -14.10
CA PHE A 128 -6.32 -5.83 -13.65
C PHE A 128 -7.78 -6.26 -13.83
N SER A 129 -8.66 -5.36 -14.26
CA SER A 129 -10.05 -5.67 -14.61
C SER A 129 -10.56 -4.74 -15.71
N THR A 130 -11.32 -5.29 -16.67
CA THR A 130 -11.92 -4.52 -17.79
C THR A 130 -13.38 -4.85 -18.08
N ARG A 131 -13.91 -6.00 -17.62
CA ARG A 131 -15.22 -6.50 -18.05
C ARG A 131 -16.43 -5.71 -17.51
N LYS A 132 -16.42 -5.39 -16.21
CA LYS A 132 -17.52 -4.65 -15.55
C LYS A 132 -17.12 -3.22 -15.23
N LYS A 133 -15.87 -3.04 -14.79
CA LYS A 133 -15.24 -1.78 -14.45
C LYS A 133 -13.79 -1.87 -14.91
N ILE A 134 -13.22 -0.76 -15.34
CA ILE A 134 -11.82 -0.70 -15.71
C ILE A 134 -11.03 -0.36 -14.44
N ASN A 135 -10.54 -1.40 -13.77
CA ASN A 135 -9.82 -1.24 -12.51
C ASN A 135 -8.31 -1.29 -12.73
N ILE A 136 -7.64 -0.38 -12.06
CA ILE A 136 -6.22 -0.11 -12.16
C ILE A 136 -5.63 -0.28 -10.77
N GLU A 137 -4.47 -0.91 -10.71
CA GLU A 137 -3.66 -1.03 -9.51
C GLU A 137 -2.36 -0.28 -9.77
N LEU A 138 -2.05 0.70 -8.93
CA LEU A 138 -0.78 1.42 -8.94
C LEU A 138 0.05 0.97 -7.75
N ILE A 139 1.24 0.40 -8.01
CA ILE A 139 2.16 -0.07 -6.96
C ILE A 139 3.58 0.40 -7.23
N SER A 140 4.26 0.91 -6.20
CA SER A 140 5.72 1.13 -6.25
C SER A 140 6.50 -0.19 -6.22
N ALA A 141 7.77 -0.15 -6.60
CA ALA A 141 8.59 -1.36 -6.70
C ALA A 141 9.09 -1.87 -5.33
N GLU A 142 9.03 -1.04 -4.30
CA GLU A 142 9.77 -1.26 -3.05
C GLU A 142 9.05 -2.21 -2.10
N GLN A 143 9.60 -3.41 -1.93
CA GLN A 143 9.06 -4.43 -1.03
C GLN A 143 10.19 -5.16 -0.32
N LEU A 144 9.91 -5.64 0.89
CA LEU A 144 10.76 -6.54 1.66
C LEU A 144 9.87 -7.56 2.37
N SER A 145 10.21 -8.83 2.31
CA SER A 145 9.47 -9.89 3.00
C SER A 145 10.44 -11.01 3.35
N THR A 146 10.66 -11.23 4.65
CA THR A 146 11.57 -12.27 5.14
C THR A 146 11.01 -12.93 6.39
N PRO A 147 11.13 -14.25 6.57
CA PRO A 147 10.83 -14.88 7.84
C PRO A 147 11.80 -14.39 8.92
N VAL A 148 11.29 -14.15 10.12
CA VAL A 148 12.07 -13.72 11.30
C VAL A 148 11.86 -14.63 12.51
N PHE A 149 10.83 -15.46 12.48
CA PHE A 149 10.52 -16.48 13.47
C PHE A 149 9.89 -17.69 12.78
N ASP A 150 10.32 -18.89 13.15
CA ASP A 150 9.68 -20.16 12.79
C ASP A 150 10.00 -21.18 13.88
N LYS A 151 9.05 -21.39 14.81
CA LYS A 151 9.21 -22.13 16.09
C LYS A 151 10.26 -21.56 17.06
N GLN A 152 11.25 -20.85 16.54
CA GLN A 152 12.27 -20.11 17.25
C GLN A 152 12.61 -18.83 16.49
N LYS A 153 13.22 -17.86 17.18
CA LYS A 153 13.73 -16.63 16.58
C LYS A 153 14.83 -16.98 15.57
N LEU A 154 14.71 -16.47 14.34
CA LEU A 154 15.62 -16.78 13.23
C LEU A 154 16.71 -15.72 13.02
N ILE A 155 16.60 -14.58 13.69
CA ILE A 155 17.45 -13.41 13.47
C ILE A 155 17.95 -12.83 14.80
N THR A 156 19.10 -12.15 14.75
CA THR A 156 19.61 -11.36 15.87
C THR A 156 18.92 -9.99 15.94
N ASP A 157 19.05 -9.30 17.08
CA ASP A 157 18.52 -7.94 17.23
C ASP A 157 19.23 -6.94 16.31
N ASP A 158 20.53 -7.11 16.08
CA ASP A 158 21.30 -6.28 15.13
C ASP A 158 20.79 -6.45 13.70
N TYR A 159 20.49 -7.69 13.29
CA TYR A 159 19.93 -7.93 11.97
C TYR A 159 18.51 -7.39 11.85
N LEU A 160 17.69 -7.48 12.90
CA LEU A 160 16.38 -6.84 12.92
C LEU A 160 16.47 -5.32 12.76
N SER A 161 17.40 -4.67 13.48
CA SER A 161 17.68 -3.23 13.31
C SER A 161 18.08 -2.89 11.87
N TYR A 162 18.95 -3.68 11.24
CA TYR A 162 19.31 -3.50 9.82
C TYR A 162 18.10 -3.63 8.88
N LEU A 163 17.24 -4.64 9.09
CA LEU A 163 16.02 -4.82 8.30
C LEU A 163 15.06 -3.64 8.45
N ILE A 164 14.92 -3.09 9.64
CA ILE A 164 14.08 -1.93 9.93
C ILE A 164 14.60 -0.68 9.25
N ASP A 165 15.91 -0.42 9.30
CA ASP A 165 16.52 0.69 8.57
C ASP A 165 16.32 0.56 7.07
N HIS A 166 16.47 -0.65 6.53
CA HIS A 166 16.25 -0.91 5.11
C HIS A 166 14.76 -0.75 4.73
N ALA A 167 13.83 -1.23 5.55
CA ALA A 167 12.40 -1.04 5.37
C ALA A 167 12.02 0.45 5.41
N ASN A 168 12.58 1.21 6.35
CA ASN A 168 12.35 2.66 6.47
C ASN A 168 12.84 3.42 5.23
N LYS A 169 13.99 3.05 4.65
CA LYS A 169 14.46 3.60 3.37
C LYS A 169 13.48 3.30 2.22
N LYS A 170 12.95 2.07 2.16
CA LYS A 170 11.95 1.66 1.16
C LYS A 170 10.60 2.37 1.33
N GLN A 171 10.20 2.59 2.58
CA GLN A 171 8.99 3.31 2.94
C GLN A 171 9.07 4.77 2.46
N LYS A 172 10.19 5.46 2.73
CA LYS A 172 10.44 6.82 2.22
C LYS A 172 10.35 6.90 0.69
N LYS A 173 10.98 5.97 -0.03
CA LYS A 173 10.87 5.91 -1.50
C LYS A 173 9.44 5.74 -2.02
N SER A 174 8.59 5.03 -1.26
CA SER A 174 7.16 4.92 -1.59
C SER A 174 6.45 6.26 -1.44
N TRP A 175 6.79 7.03 -0.41
CA TRP A 175 6.26 8.38 -0.20
C TRP A 175 6.77 9.36 -1.28
N ASP A 176 8.05 9.29 -1.64
CA ASP A 176 8.59 10.08 -2.77
C ASP A 176 7.86 9.77 -4.08
N ALA A 177 7.47 8.49 -4.31
CA ALA A 177 6.69 8.12 -5.48
C ALA A 177 5.28 8.73 -5.46
N ILE A 178 4.64 8.78 -4.29
CA ILE A 178 3.35 9.47 -4.11
C ILE A 178 3.50 10.94 -4.49
N GLU A 179 4.51 11.63 -3.97
CA GLU A 179 4.72 13.06 -4.24
C GLU A 179 5.00 13.33 -5.72
N ARG A 180 5.85 12.53 -6.36
CA ARG A 180 6.11 12.66 -7.81
C ARG A 180 4.84 12.47 -8.63
N LEU A 181 4.04 11.44 -8.34
CA LEU A 181 2.80 11.20 -9.07
C LEU A 181 1.76 12.31 -8.81
N THR A 182 1.66 12.79 -7.57
CA THR A 182 0.81 13.93 -7.19
C THR A 182 1.11 15.13 -8.10
N ASN A 183 2.39 15.53 -8.14
CA ASN A 183 2.84 16.66 -8.96
C ASN A 183 2.61 16.44 -10.45
N ALA A 184 2.81 15.20 -10.94
CA ALA A 184 2.61 14.86 -12.34
C ALA A 184 1.12 14.93 -12.76
N VAL A 185 0.20 14.51 -11.89
CA VAL A 185 -1.25 14.55 -12.19
C VAL A 185 -1.79 15.99 -12.11
N GLU A 186 -1.34 16.79 -11.14
CA GLU A 186 -1.74 18.21 -11.02
C GLU A 186 -1.39 19.02 -12.27
N LYS A 187 -0.17 18.87 -12.79
CA LYS A 187 0.31 19.59 -13.99
C LYS A 187 -0.48 19.28 -15.28
N THR A 188 -1.29 18.23 -15.29
CA THR A 188 -2.03 17.80 -16.48
C THR A 188 -3.53 18.08 -16.38
N SER A 189 -3.98 18.65 -15.26
CA SER A 189 -5.36 19.07 -15.13
C SER A 189 -5.52 20.39 -15.88
N PRO A 190 -6.38 20.48 -16.92
CA PRO A 190 -6.68 21.77 -17.54
C PRO A 190 -7.21 22.70 -16.45
N GLN A 191 -6.66 23.92 -16.38
CA GLN A 191 -7.23 25.02 -15.60
C GLN A 191 -8.63 25.35 -16.11
#